data_AF-A0A966U6N0-F1
#
_entry.id   AF-A0A966U6N0-F1
#
_cell.length_a   1.000
_cell.length_b   1.000
_cell.length_c   1.000
_cell.angle_alpha   90.00
_cell.angle_beta   90.00
_cell.angle_gamma   90.00
#
_symmetry.space_group_name_H-M   'P 1'
#
loop_
_entity.id
_entity.type
_entity.pdbx_description
1 polymer ?
#
loop_
_entity_poly.entity_id
_entity_poly.type
_entity_poly.pdbx_seq_one_letter_code
_entity_poly.pdbx_strand_id
1 'polypeptide(L)'
;QSGTRESGIAAVNNVLMADGLTIDGFVMADGSGLDRTNRVTCRLLMEILGSDNGFGDIGNGLSVLGKVGTLRDVLMDSPAAGRMYAKTGTLTDVKTLSGFTRYTDTLAAHFTLLLNGKGVSNQGVYRPIWAALASALASVSDTPSAAQIAP
;
A
#
# COMPACT_ATOMS: atom_id res chain seq x y z
N GLN A 1 -18.28 -16.24 -17.20
CA GLN A 1 -18.53 -16.27 -15.74
C GLN A 1 -19.85 -15.55 -15.47
N SER A 2 -20.59 -15.92 -14.43
CA SER A 2 -21.81 -15.23 -14.01
C SER A 2 -21.48 -13.96 -13.23
N GLY A 3 -22.27 -12.89 -13.37
CA GLY A 3 -22.04 -11.60 -12.69
C GLY A 3 -22.54 -11.57 -11.24
N THR A 4 -21.99 -12.40 -10.36
CA THR A 4 -22.37 -12.46 -8.94
C THR A 4 -21.18 -12.18 -8.00
N ARG A 5 -21.45 -11.84 -6.73
CA ARG A 5 -20.42 -11.63 -5.69
C ARG A 5 -19.53 -12.87 -5.54
N GLU A 6 -20.15 -14.04 -5.47
CA GLU A 6 -19.49 -15.33 -5.30
C GLU A 6 -18.59 -15.65 -6.50
N SER A 7 -19.09 -15.40 -7.72
CA SER A 7 -18.32 -15.60 -8.94
C SER A 7 -17.13 -14.63 -9.00
N GLY A 8 -17.31 -13.38 -8.58
CA GLY A 8 -16.23 -12.39 -8.48
C GLY A 8 -15.15 -12.79 -7.47
N ILE A 9 -15.54 -13.26 -6.29
CA ILE A 9 -14.60 -13.76 -5.27
C ILE A 9 -13.84 -14.98 -5.78
N ALA A 10 -14.53 -15.93 -6.42
CA ALA A 10 -13.89 -17.09 -7.04
C ALA A 10 -12.87 -16.67 -8.12
N ALA A 11 -13.21 -15.68 -8.95
CA ALA A 11 -12.31 -15.14 -9.95
C ALA A 11 -11.03 -14.55 -9.33
N VAL A 12 -11.16 -13.75 -8.27
CA VAL A 12 -9.99 -13.17 -7.58
C VAL A 12 -9.11 -14.26 -6.98
N ASN A 13 -9.69 -15.25 -6.28
CA ASN A 13 -8.91 -16.36 -5.73
C ASN A 13 -8.17 -17.14 -6.81
N ASN A 14 -8.81 -17.41 -7.94
CA ASN A 14 -8.18 -18.12 -9.06
C ASN A 14 -7.00 -17.33 -9.65
N VAL A 15 -7.11 -16.00 -9.77
CA VAL A 15 -6.00 -15.17 -10.24
C VAL A 15 -4.83 -15.22 -9.25
N LEU A 16 -5.09 -15.02 -7.96
CA LEU A 16 -4.03 -15.06 -6.93
C LEU A 16 -3.30 -16.42 -6.91
N MET A 17 -4.03 -17.53 -7.04
CA MET A 17 -3.43 -18.87 -7.12
C MET A 17 -2.66 -19.09 -8.43
N ALA A 18 -3.19 -18.63 -9.56
CA ALA A 18 -2.52 -18.74 -10.86
C ALA A 18 -1.21 -17.95 -10.90
N ASP A 19 -1.15 -16.82 -10.19
CA ASP A 19 0.06 -16.01 -10.00
C ASP A 19 1.05 -16.63 -9.00
N GLY A 20 0.73 -17.80 -8.42
CA GLY A 20 1.59 -18.53 -7.48
C GLY A 20 1.67 -17.88 -6.09
N LEU A 21 0.74 -16.98 -5.75
CA LEU A 21 0.74 -16.27 -4.48
C LEU A 21 0.26 -17.17 -3.34
N THR A 22 0.85 -17.01 -2.15
CA THR A 22 0.38 -17.80 -1.01
C THR A 22 -0.79 -17.08 -0.33
N ILE A 23 -1.97 -17.67 -0.43
CA ILE A 23 -3.20 -17.08 0.10
C ILE A 23 -3.57 -17.59 1.50
N ASP A 24 -2.63 -18.17 2.25
CA ASP A 24 -2.87 -18.60 3.63
C ASP A 24 -3.30 -17.41 4.50
N GLY A 25 -4.45 -17.55 5.16
CA GLY A 25 -5.06 -16.50 5.97
C GLY A 25 -5.76 -15.39 5.17
N PHE A 26 -5.86 -15.53 3.85
CA PHE A 26 -6.70 -14.66 3.01
C PHE A 26 -8.17 -15.11 3.09
N VAL A 27 -9.06 -14.16 3.36
CA VAL A 27 -10.50 -14.34 3.31
C VAL A 27 -11.08 -13.14 2.59
N MET A 28 -11.75 -13.37 1.47
CA MET A 28 -12.43 -12.32 0.72
C MET A 28 -13.94 -12.53 0.82
N ALA A 29 -14.58 -11.62 1.54
CA ALA A 29 -16.02 -11.51 1.57
C ALA A 29 -16.49 -10.50 0.54
N ASP A 30 -15.80 -9.38 0.30
CA ASP A 30 -16.18 -8.43 -0.75
C ASP A 30 -14.95 -7.80 -1.44
N GLY A 31 -15.19 -7.10 -2.54
CA GLY A 31 -14.13 -6.41 -3.31
C GLY A 31 -13.78 -5.01 -2.81
N SER A 32 -14.61 -4.41 -1.98
CA SER A 32 -14.38 -3.04 -1.48
C SER A 32 -13.58 -3.00 -0.18
N GLY A 33 -13.59 -4.09 0.59
CA GLY A 33 -13.01 -4.16 1.93
C GLY A 33 -13.96 -3.67 3.02
N LEU A 34 -15.26 -3.46 2.75
CA LEU A 34 -16.23 -2.96 3.72
C LEU A 34 -16.67 -4.05 4.70
N ASP A 35 -16.79 -5.29 4.22
CA ASP A 35 -17.12 -6.45 5.03
C ASP A 35 -16.02 -6.73 6.06
N ARG A 36 -16.38 -6.76 7.35
CA ARG A 36 -15.46 -6.98 8.46
C ARG A 36 -14.93 -8.40 8.55
N THR A 37 -15.46 -9.33 7.76
CA THR A 37 -14.96 -10.70 7.68
C THR A 37 -13.78 -10.84 6.73
N ASN A 38 -13.49 -9.83 5.90
CA ASN A 38 -12.29 -9.79 5.06
C ASN A 38 -11.03 -9.96 5.91
N ARG A 39 -10.09 -10.80 5.44
CA ARG A 39 -8.76 -11.00 6.03
C ARG A 39 -7.73 -10.98 4.92
N VAL A 40 -6.62 -10.30 5.17
CA VAL A 40 -5.46 -10.28 4.29
C VAL A 40 -4.21 -10.21 5.15
N THR A 41 -3.13 -10.83 4.71
CA THR A 41 -1.84 -10.76 5.39
C THR A 41 -0.99 -9.66 4.78
N CYS A 42 -0.08 -9.08 5.58
CA CYS A 42 0.93 -8.16 5.04
C CYS A 42 1.74 -8.83 3.91
N ARG A 43 2.07 -10.12 4.07
CA ARG A 43 2.84 -10.88 3.10
C ARG A 43 2.16 -10.93 1.73
N LEU A 44 0.87 -11.29 1.68
CA LEU A 44 0.13 -11.33 0.42
C LEU A 44 0.08 -9.94 -0.26
N LEU A 45 -0.14 -8.87 0.51
CA LEU A 45 -0.12 -7.51 -0.05
C LEU A 45 1.27 -7.13 -0.60
N MET A 46 2.34 -7.51 0.08
CA MET A 46 3.70 -7.26 -0.38
C MET A 46 4.03 -8.06 -1.64
N GLU A 47 3.59 -9.31 -1.74
CA GLU A 47 3.73 -10.14 -2.95
C GLU A 47 2.95 -9.52 -4.14
N ILE A 48 1.70 -9.09 -3.91
CA ILE A 48 0.88 -8.40 -4.94
C ILE A 48 1.57 -7.12 -5.41
N LEU A 49 2.02 -6.27 -4.49
CA LEU A 49 2.75 -5.04 -4.82
C LEU A 49 4.09 -5.35 -5.53
N GLY A 50 4.73 -6.47 -5.22
CA GLY A 50 5.96 -6.90 -5.88
C GLY A 50 5.79 -7.27 -7.35
N SER A 51 4.57 -7.54 -7.82
CA SER A 51 4.31 -8.04 -9.17
C SER A 51 4.64 -7.04 -10.30
N ASP A 52 4.57 -5.73 -10.03
CA ASP A 52 4.83 -4.69 -11.03
C ASP A 52 5.94 -3.69 -10.64
N ASN A 53 6.63 -3.95 -9.52
CA ASN A 53 7.66 -3.11 -8.91
C ASN A 53 7.24 -1.64 -8.69
N GLY A 54 5.93 -1.36 -8.70
CA GLY A 54 5.37 -0.03 -8.49
C GLY A 54 5.32 0.85 -9.73
N PHE A 55 5.59 0.33 -10.92
CA PHE A 55 5.60 1.10 -12.17
C PHE A 55 4.57 0.62 -13.21
N GLY A 56 3.92 -0.53 -12.97
CA GLY A 56 2.82 -1.04 -13.79
C GLY A 56 1.45 -0.52 -13.35
N ASP A 57 0.41 -1.27 -13.72
CA ASP A 57 -0.99 -0.88 -13.49
C ASP A 57 -1.33 -0.73 -12.00
N ILE A 58 -0.75 -1.58 -11.13
CA ILE A 58 -0.98 -1.48 -9.70
C ILE A 58 -0.39 -0.18 -9.20
N GLY A 59 0.90 0.08 -9.45
CA GLY A 59 1.57 1.29 -8.99
C GLY A 59 0.93 2.58 -9.52
N ASN A 60 0.55 2.60 -10.81
CA ASN A 60 -0.04 3.77 -11.46
C ASN A 60 -1.50 4.02 -11.05
N GLY A 61 -2.22 3.00 -10.58
CA GLY A 61 -3.60 3.11 -10.11
C GLY A 61 -3.76 3.70 -8.69
N LEU A 62 -2.66 3.93 -7.96
CA LEU A 62 -2.71 4.36 -6.56
C LEU A 62 -2.83 5.88 -6.39
N SER A 63 -3.31 6.29 -5.21
CA SER A 63 -3.30 7.70 -4.81
C SER A 63 -1.87 8.17 -4.55
N VAL A 64 -1.58 9.45 -4.82
CA VAL A 64 -0.24 10.03 -4.66
C VAL A 64 -0.22 10.99 -3.47
N LEU A 65 0.72 10.77 -2.56
CA LEU A 65 0.89 11.56 -1.34
C LEU A 65 1.06 13.04 -1.66
N GLY A 66 0.21 13.88 -1.08
CA GLY A 66 0.24 15.33 -1.27
C GLY A 66 -0.23 15.81 -2.66
N LYS A 67 -0.81 14.92 -3.49
CA LYS A 67 -1.13 15.25 -4.89
C LYS A 67 -2.51 14.80 -5.35
N VAL A 68 -2.88 13.53 -5.18
CA VAL A 68 -4.08 12.97 -5.83
C VAL A 68 -4.79 11.93 -4.96
N GLY A 69 -6.11 11.84 -5.14
CA GLY A 69 -6.96 10.85 -4.50
C GLY A 69 -7.03 11.01 -2.99
N THR A 70 -7.12 9.89 -2.27
CA THR A 70 -7.29 9.86 -0.81
C THR A 70 -6.09 10.40 -0.01
N LEU A 71 -4.98 10.68 -0.69
CA LEU A 71 -3.76 11.22 -0.10
C LEU A 71 -3.46 12.67 -0.52
N ARG A 72 -4.36 13.34 -1.25
CA ARG A 72 -4.15 14.69 -1.79
C ARG A 72 -3.72 15.71 -0.73
N ASP A 73 -4.41 15.74 0.40
CA ASP A 73 -4.16 16.71 1.48
C ASP A 73 -3.45 16.07 2.68
N VAL A 74 -2.62 15.06 2.42
CA VAL A 74 -1.95 14.24 3.44
C VAL A 74 -0.45 14.47 3.38
N LEU A 75 0.13 14.94 4.50
CA LEU A 75 1.58 15.07 4.69
C LEU A 75 2.26 15.81 3.51
N MET A 76 1.67 16.92 3.07
CA MET A 76 2.10 17.64 1.86
C MET A 76 3.54 18.14 1.94
N ASP A 77 4.02 18.46 3.14
CA ASP A 77 5.39 18.94 3.39
C ASP A 77 6.37 17.79 3.67
N SER A 78 5.92 16.53 3.59
CA SER A 78 6.78 15.37 3.76
C SER A 78 7.75 15.24 2.59
N PRO A 79 9.00 14.81 2.81
CA PRO A 79 9.90 14.48 1.72
C PRO A 79 9.35 13.36 0.82
N ALA A 80 8.41 12.53 1.28
CA ALA A 80 7.76 11.52 0.44
C ALA A 80 6.62 12.06 -0.45
N ALA A 81 6.23 13.33 -0.30
CA ALA A 81 5.16 13.93 -1.12
C ALA A 81 5.53 13.87 -2.62
N GLY A 82 4.58 13.46 -3.45
CA GLY A 82 4.79 13.20 -4.88
C GLY A 82 5.56 11.92 -5.21
N ARG A 83 6.18 11.25 -4.23
CA ARG A 83 6.96 10.02 -4.43
C ARG A 83 6.29 8.77 -3.87
N MET A 84 5.44 8.93 -2.85
CA MET A 84 4.68 7.84 -2.25
C MET A 84 3.33 7.65 -2.94
N TYR A 85 3.11 6.46 -3.45
CA TYR A 85 1.90 5.98 -4.12
C TYR A 85 1.27 4.94 -3.22
N ALA A 86 0.04 5.12 -2.74
CA ALA A 86 -0.57 4.13 -1.85
C ALA A 86 -2.09 4.07 -1.94
N LYS A 87 -2.63 2.89 -1.62
CA LYS A 87 -4.03 2.69 -1.32
C LYS A 87 -4.27 2.89 0.17
N THR A 88 -5.32 3.63 0.50
CA THR A 88 -5.80 3.79 1.87
C THR A 88 -6.95 2.84 2.18
N GLY A 89 -7.07 2.43 3.44
CA GLY A 89 -8.25 1.74 3.97
C GLY A 89 -8.60 2.29 5.36
N THR A 90 -9.89 2.42 5.65
CA THR A 90 -10.38 2.95 6.92
C THR A 90 -11.73 2.34 7.27
N LEU A 91 -11.81 1.71 8.43
CA LEU A 91 -13.06 1.34 9.11
C LEU A 91 -12.91 1.71 10.59
N THR A 92 -13.99 1.64 11.38
CA THR A 92 -13.85 1.72 12.84
C THR A 92 -12.89 0.63 13.31
N ASP A 93 -11.85 1.05 14.04
CA ASP A 93 -10.78 0.22 14.60
C ASP A 93 -9.85 -0.43 13.57
N VAL A 94 -9.85 0.05 12.32
CA VAL A 94 -8.94 -0.39 11.25
C VAL A 94 -8.39 0.79 10.47
N LYS A 95 -7.08 0.81 10.25
CA LYS A 95 -6.42 1.76 9.35
C LYS A 95 -5.34 1.06 8.54
N THR A 96 -5.34 1.27 7.23
CA THR A 96 -4.33 0.65 6.36
C THR A 96 -3.72 1.64 5.38
N LEU A 97 -2.47 1.38 5.01
CA LEU A 97 -1.74 2.08 3.96
C LEU A 97 -0.78 1.10 3.29
N SER A 98 -0.95 0.84 2.00
CA SER A 98 -0.10 -0.09 1.25
C SER A 98 0.23 0.48 -0.12
N GLY A 99 1.46 0.34 -0.57
CA GLY A 99 1.90 0.89 -1.85
C GLY A 99 3.41 0.98 -1.98
N PHE A 100 3.89 2.03 -2.65
CA PHE A 100 5.27 2.22 -3.05
C PHE A 100 5.79 3.61 -2.68
N THR A 101 7.10 3.72 -2.50
CA THR A 101 7.84 4.99 -2.54
C THR A 101 8.86 4.89 -3.68
N ARG A 102 8.68 5.69 -4.72
CA ARG A 102 9.57 5.72 -5.89
C ARG A 102 10.80 6.59 -5.59
N TYR A 103 11.98 6.04 -5.87
CA TYR A 103 13.28 6.72 -5.73
C TYR A 103 13.76 7.27 -7.06
N THR A 104 13.57 6.50 -8.12
CA THR A 104 13.89 6.84 -9.50
C THR A 104 12.76 6.37 -10.41
N ASP A 105 12.93 6.52 -11.73
CA ASP A 105 11.98 6.02 -12.72
C ASP A 105 11.91 4.49 -12.79
N THR A 106 12.86 3.79 -12.15
CA THR A 106 12.97 2.32 -12.20
C THR A 106 13.14 1.66 -10.84
N LEU A 107 13.39 2.42 -9.76
CA LEU A 107 13.51 1.89 -8.41
C LEU A 107 12.42 2.43 -7.48
N ALA A 108 11.77 1.51 -6.76
CA ALA A 108 10.84 1.82 -5.69
C ALA A 108 10.96 0.81 -4.53
N ALA A 109 10.66 1.28 -3.31
CA ALA A 109 10.37 0.39 -2.18
C ALA A 109 8.86 0.19 -2.08
N HIS A 110 8.38 -1.05 -2.01
CA HIS A 110 7.01 -1.34 -1.61
C HIS A 110 6.87 -1.47 -0.09
N PHE A 111 5.67 -1.24 0.42
CA PHE A 111 5.38 -1.34 1.85
C PHE A 111 3.90 -1.67 2.08
N THR A 112 3.62 -2.22 3.26
CA THR A 112 2.26 -2.38 3.76
C THR A 112 2.21 -2.11 5.26
N LEU A 113 1.18 -1.38 5.67
CA LEU A 113 0.87 -1.09 7.06
C LEU A 113 -0.60 -1.46 7.31
N LEU A 114 -0.81 -2.45 8.18
CA LEU A 114 -2.13 -2.89 8.62
C LEU A 114 -2.28 -2.64 10.12
N LEU A 115 -3.09 -1.66 10.50
CA LEU A 115 -3.37 -1.33 11.90
C LEU A 115 -4.78 -1.82 12.25
N ASN A 116 -4.86 -2.76 13.18
CA ASN A 116 -6.11 -3.21 13.78
C ASN A 116 -6.06 -2.93 15.29
N GLY A 117 -7.10 -2.30 15.82
CA GLY A 117 -7.18 -2.01 17.25
C GLY A 117 -8.07 -0.83 17.56
N LYS A 118 -8.52 -0.75 18.82
CA LYS A 118 -9.43 0.30 19.26
C LYS A 118 -8.86 1.69 18.98
N GLY A 119 -9.61 2.51 18.25
CA GLY A 119 -9.27 3.91 17.98
C GLY A 119 -8.12 4.14 16.99
N VAL A 120 -7.57 3.11 16.34
CA VAL A 120 -6.48 3.28 15.35
C VAL A 120 -6.91 4.09 14.12
N SER A 121 -8.21 4.18 13.86
CA SER A 121 -8.78 5.02 12.79
C SER A 121 -8.79 6.52 13.13
N ASN A 122 -8.49 6.90 14.38
CA ASN A 122 -8.38 8.30 14.79
C ASN A 122 -7.11 8.92 14.21
N GLN A 123 -7.24 10.11 13.62
CA GLN A 123 -6.12 10.78 12.94
C GLN A 123 -4.91 11.02 13.85
N GLY A 124 -5.13 11.40 15.10
CA GLY A 124 -4.04 11.59 16.08
C GLY A 124 -3.23 10.32 16.38
N VAL A 125 -3.77 9.14 16.08
CA VAL A 125 -3.10 7.85 16.29
C VAL A 125 -2.33 7.43 15.04
N TYR A 126 -2.99 7.34 13.88
CA TYR A 126 -2.33 6.80 12.68
C TYR A 126 -1.45 7.81 11.95
N ARG A 127 -1.73 9.12 12.04
CA ARG A 127 -1.01 10.12 11.23
C ARG A 127 0.47 10.23 11.63
N PRO A 128 0.85 10.19 12.92
CA PRO A 128 2.27 10.14 13.30
C PRO A 128 2.98 8.89 12.77
N ILE A 129 2.31 7.72 12.77
CA ILE A 129 2.88 6.47 12.23
C ILE A 129 3.13 6.62 10.71
N TRP A 130 2.16 7.16 9.98
CA TRP A 130 2.31 7.44 8.54
C TRP A 130 3.42 8.46 8.27
N ALA A 131 3.56 9.49 9.09
CA ALA A 131 4.62 10.47 8.96
C ALA A 131 6.00 9.83 9.18
N ALA A 132 6.15 8.99 10.20
CA ALA A 132 7.38 8.26 10.47
C ALA A 132 7.74 7.31 9.31
N LEU A 133 6.76 6.55 8.81
CA LEU A 133 6.94 5.69 7.64
C LEU A 133 7.37 6.48 6.40
N ALA A 134 6.67 7.58 6.11
CA ALA A 134 6.99 8.45 4.98
C ALA A 134 8.40 9.04 5.10
N SER A 135 8.79 9.50 6.28
CA SER A 135 10.14 10.01 6.53
C SER A 135 11.21 8.92 6.37
N ALA A 136 10.97 7.73 6.93
CA ALA A 136 11.91 6.61 6.85
C ALA A 136 12.12 6.17 5.39
N LEU A 137 11.03 5.96 4.65
CA LEU A 137 11.11 5.55 3.24
C LEU A 137 11.69 6.65 2.36
N ALA A 138 11.47 7.93 2.67
CA ALA A 138 12.06 9.05 1.94
C ALA A 138 13.55 9.25 2.18
N SER A 139 14.08 8.76 3.31
CA SER A 139 15.49 8.88 3.69
C SER A 139 16.41 7.89 2.95
N VAL A 140 15.83 6.84 2.36
CA VAL A 140 16.55 5.92 1.47
C VAL A 140 16.84 6.67 0.18
N SER A 141 18.09 7.09 0.02
CA SER A 141 18.63 7.70 -1.19
C SER A 141 19.43 6.65 -1.94
N ASP A 142 19.07 6.43 -3.21
CA ASP A 142 19.82 5.56 -4.12
C ASP A 142 21.08 6.23 -4.68
N THR A 143 21.29 7.50 -4.31
CA THR A 143 22.49 8.26 -4.67
C THR A 143 23.43 8.27 -3.47
N PRO A 144 24.62 7.66 -3.54
CA PRO A 144 25.66 7.97 -2.57
C PRO A 144 25.93 9.47 -2.69
N SER A 145 25.98 10.17 -1.56
CA SER A 145 26.38 11.57 -1.54
C SER A 145 27.73 11.74 -2.23
N ALA A 146 28.01 12.90 -2.82
CA ALA A 146 29.34 13.17 -3.39
C ALA A 146 30.48 12.93 -2.37
N ALA A 147 30.20 13.08 -1.06
CA ALA A 147 31.11 12.75 0.03
C ALA A 147 31.37 11.24 0.22
N GLN A 148 30.49 10.37 -0.26
CA GLN A 148 30.66 8.92 -0.28
C GLN A 148 31.32 8.41 -1.57
N ILE A 149 31.48 9.28 -2.59
CA ILE A 149 32.06 8.95 -3.90
C ILE A 149 33.43 9.63 -4.08
N ALA A 150 33.71 10.72 -3.35
CA ALA A 150 35.02 11.35 -3.37
C ALA A 150 36.10 10.42 -2.76
N PRO A 151 37.30 10.35 -3.37
CA PRO A 151 38.42 9.56 -2.83
C PRO A 151 38.96 10.10 -1.51
#